data_AF-A0A9R0A2N6-F1
#
_entry.id   AF-A0A9R0A2N6-F1
#
_cell.length_a   1.000
_cell.length_b   1.000
_cell.length_c   1.000
_cell.angle_alpha   90.00
_cell.angle_beta   90.00
_cell.angle_gamma   90.00
#
_symmetry.space_group_name_H-M   'P 1'
#
loop_
_entity.id
_entity.type
_entity.pdbx_description
1 polymer ?
#
loop_
_entity_poly.entity_id
_entity_poly.type
_entity_poly.pdbx_seq_one_letter_code
_entity_poly.pdbx_strand_id
1 'polypeptide(L)' 'MGNERKIMALQILKASVFDEAENCAMCSLKKTAGSVHRFINWIQCDTCERWYHEECLGMAKEDLEQARANKWNCILCS' A
#
# COMPACT_ATOMS: atom_id res chain seq x y z
N MET A 1 -23.17 -15.36 -18.69
CA MET A 1 -22.92 -13.92 -18.95
C MET A 1 -22.44 -13.08 -17.75
N GLY A 2 -23.07 -13.12 -16.57
CA GLY A 2 -22.61 -12.32 -15.41
C GLY A 2 -21.37 -12.89 -14.70
N ASN A 3 -21.32 -14.21 -14.59
CA ASN A 3 -20.23 -14.91 -13.89
C ASN A 3 -18.90 -14.90 -14.69
N GLU A 4 -18.97 -15.07 -16.02
CA GLU A 4 -17.79 -15.03 -16.89
C GLU A 4 -17.09 -13.67 -16.86
N ARG A 5 -17.87 -12.57 -16.84
CA ARG A 5 -17.32 -11.22 -16.69
C ARG A 5 -16.62 -11.03 -15.34
N LYS A 6 -17.17 -11.59 -14.26
CA LYS A 6 -16.55 -11.56 -12.93
C LYS A 6 -15.24 -12.35 -12.91
N ILE A 7 -15.22 -13.53 -13.52
CA ILE A 7 -14.03 -14.39 -13.60
C ILE A 7 -12.93 -13.68 -14.40
N MET A 8 -13.27 -13.12 -15.57
CA MET A 8 -12.32 -12.40 -16.41
C MET A 8 -11.74 -11.17 -15.69
N ALA A 9 -12.58 -10.39 -15.00
CA ALA A 9 -12.13 -9.24 -14.21
C ALA A 9 -11.16 -9.65 -13.09
N LEU A 10 -11.45 -10.75 -12.37
CA LEU A 10 -10.56 -11.28 -11.34
C LEU A 10 -9.23 -11.78 -11.91
N GLN A 11 -9.24 -12.40 -13.10
CA GLN A 11 -8.03 -12.86 -13.77
C GLN A 11 -7.17 -11.67 -14.22
N ILE A 12 -7.77 -10.62 -14.78
CA ILE A 12 -7.06 -9.38 -15.16
C ILE A 12 -6.47 -8.71 -13.91
N LEU A 13 -7.23 -8.63 -12.81
CA LEU A 13 -6.75 -8.03 -11.57
C LEU A 13 -5.57 -8.81 -10.98
N LYS A 14 -5.64 -10.15 -10.96
CA LYS A 14 -4.53 -11.03 -10.52
C LYS A 14 -3.32 -10.98 -11.44
N ALA A 15 -3.53 -10.72 -12.74
CA ALA A 15 -2.47 -10.54 -13.72
C ALA A 15 -1.92 -9.11 -13.75
N SER A 16 -2.56 -8.16 -13.05
CA SER A 16 -1.98 -6.84 -12.86
C SER A 16 -0.68 -7.03 -12.09
N VAL A 17 0.43 -6.61 -12.69
CA VAL A 17 1.79 -6.73 -12.14
C VAL A 17 1.94 -5.69 -11.05
N PHE A 18 1.14 -5.85 -9.99
CA PHE A 18 1.37 -5.13 -8.76
C PHE A 18 2.37 -5.95 -7.96
N ASP A 19 3.64 -5.56 -8.04
CA ASP A 19 4.65 -6.12 -7.14
C ASP A 19 4.36 -5.60 -5.72
N GLU A 20 3.57 -6.37 -4.97
CA GLU A 20 3.17 -6.06 -3.59
C GLU A 20 4.37 -5.98 -2.64
N ALA A 21 5.53 -6.54 -3.02
CA ALA A 21 6.74 -6.50 -2.22
C ALA A 21 7.57 -5.22 -2.46
N GLU A 22 7.46 -4.62 -3.64
CA GLU A 22 8.27 -3.44 -4.01
C GLU A 22 7.47 -2.14 -4.19
N ASN A 23 6.14 -2.21 -4.29
CA ASN A 23 5.30 -1.06 -4.57
C ASN A 23 4.35 -0.71 -3.42
N CYS A 24 4.11 0.59 -3.25
CA CYS A 24 3.16 1.10 -2.28
C CYS A 24 1.73 0.74 -2.67
N ALA A 25 0.98 0.12 -1.75
CA ALA A 25 -0.39 -0.33 -1.98
C ALA A 25 -1.40 0.82 -2.17
N MET A 26 -0.99 2.08 -1.96
CA MET A 26 -1.84 3.26 -2.18
C MET A 26 -1.56 3.97 -3.51
N CYS A 27 -0.29 4.16 -3.90
CA CYS A 27 0.05 4.89 -5.13
C CYS A 27 0.56 4.00 -6.27
N SER A 28 0.75 2.71 -5.98
CA SER A 28 1.28 1.68 -6.86
C SER A 28 2.69 1.92 -7.42
N LEU A 29 3.44 2.83 -6.82
CA LEU A 29 4.81 3.15 -7.22
C LEU A 29 5.81 2.62 -6.17
N LYS A 30 7.02 2.31 -6.62
CA LYS A 30 8.17 2.08 -5.75
C LYS A 30 8.68 3.36 -5.09
N LYS A 31 8.53 4.51 -5.77
CA LYS A 31 8.95 5.83 -5.29
C LYS A 31 7.82 6.84 -5.37
N THR A 32 7.68 7.71 -4.36
CA THR A 32 6.68 8.79 -4.40
C THR A 32 7.00 9.77 -5.52
N ALA A 33 5.97 10.18 -6.27
CA ALA A 33 6.13 11.17 -7.33
C ALA A 33 6.57 12.51 -6.73
N GLY A 34 7.80 12.94 -7.03
CA GLY A 34 8.37 14.17 -6.48
C GLY A 34 9.27 13.97 -5.25
N SER A 35 9.62 12.72 -4.88
CA SER A 35 10.55 12.47 -3.79
C SER A 35 11.93 13.09 -4.09
N VAL A 36 12.23 14.23 -3.47
CA VAL A 36 13.59 14.81 -3.47
C VAL A 36 14.51 14.02 -2.53
N HIS A 37 13.92 13.30 -1.57
CA HIS A 37 14.65 12.50 -0.61
C HIS A 37 15.22 11.22 -1.22
N ARG A 38 16.49 10.96 -0.89
CA ARG A 38 17.21 9.76 -1.32
C ARG A 38 16.69 8.49 -0.62
N PHE A 39 15.95 8.65 0.47
CA PHE A 39 15.35 7.59 1.27
C PHE A 39 13.85 7.82 1.40
N ILE A 40 13.06 6.78 1.15
CA ILE A 40 11.61 6.78 1.28
C ILE A 40 11.28 5.92 2.48
N ASN A 41 10.51 6.45 3.42
CA ASN A 41 10.06 5.70 4.58
C ASN A 41 8.81 4.90 4.23
N TRP A 42 8.75 3.69 4.80
CA TRP A 42 7.68 2.74 4.55
C TRP A 42 7.14 2.21 5.87
N ILE A 43 5.87 1.86 5.87
CA ILE A 43 5.19 1.17 6.96
C ILE A 43 4.36 0.01 6.41
N GLN A 44 4.31 -1.10 7.14
CA GLN A 44 3.56 -2.31 6.77
C GLN A 44 2.31 -2.46 7.63
N CYS A 45 1.20 -2.82 7.00
CA CYS A 45 -0.02 -3.17 7.72
C CYS A 45 0.12 -4.54 8.39
N ASP A 46 -0.18 -4.65 9.68
CA ASP A 46 -0.09 -5.91 10.43
C ASP A 46 -1.15 -6.96 10.02
N THR A 47 -2.23 -6.53 9.36
CA THR A 47 -3.33 -7.43 8.96
C THR A 47 -3.18 -7.98 7.54
N CYS A 48 -2.88 -7.12 6.56
CA CYS A 48 -2.79 -7.53 5.16
C CYS A 48 -1.36 -7.57 4.61
N GLU A 49 -0.37 -7.25 5.44
CA GLU A 49 1.07 -7.30 5.12
C GLU A 49 1.49 -6.38 3.95
N ARG A 50 0.60 -5.52 3.46
CA ARG A 50 0.88 -4.54 2.40
C ARG A 50 1.70 -3.39 2.93
N TRP A 51 2.59 -2.89 2.07
CA TRP A 51 3.48 -1.77 2.34
C TRP A 51 2.94 -0.45 1.78
N TYR A 52 3.17 0.63 2.53
CA TYR A 52 2.74 1.97 2.19
C TYR A 52 3.89 2.95 2.40
N HIS A 53 4.03 3.92 1.49
CA HIS A 53 4.87 5.09 1.78
C HIS A 53 4.23 5.92 2.88
N GLU A 54 5.02 6.36 3.85
CA GLU A 54 4.50 7.23 4.93
C GLU A 54 3.90 8.53 4.38
N GLU A 55 4.54 9.09 3.34
CA GLU A 55 4.06 10.27 2.62
C GLU A 55 2.69 10.06 1.96
N CYS A 56 2.43 8.85 1.45
CA CYS A 56 1.13 8.54 0.82
C CYS A 56 0.00 8.52 1.85
N LEU A 57 0.29 8.16 3.10
CA LEU A 57 -0.71 8.12 4.16
C LEU A 57 -1.13 9.50 4.66
N GLY A 58 -0.29 10.53 4.45
CA GLY A 58 -0.57 11.90 4.89
C GLY A 58 -0.74 12.04 6.41
N MET A 59 -0.18 11.11 7.19
CA MET A 59 -0.25 11.08 8.65
C MET A 59 0.74 12.07 9.27
N ALA A 60 0.40 12.60 10.44
CA ALA A 60 1.34 13.40 11.22
C ALA A 60 2.52 12.54 11.69
N LYS A 61 3.66 13.17 12.00
CA LYS A 61 4.87 12.44 12.39
C LYS A 61 4.64 11.65 13.68
N GLU A 62 3.92 12.22 14.62
CA GLU A 62 3.57 11.63 15.91
C GLU A 62 2.70 10.37 15.71
N ASP A 63 1.74 10.42 14.79
CA ASP A 63 0.89 9.27 14.46
C ASP A 63 1.70 8.15 13.80
N LEU A 64 2.65 8.50 12.92
CA LEU A 64 3.56 7.53 12.30
C LEU A 64 4.52 6.91 13.32
N GLU A 65 5.00 7.67 14.30
CA GLU A 65 5.80 7.14 15.40
C GLU A 65 4.98 6.14 16.25
N GLN A 66 3.74 6.47 16.58
CA GLN A 66 2.84 5.55 17.29
C GLN A 66 2.53 4.30 16.47
N ALA A 67 2.31 4.45 15.17
CA ALA A 67 2.05 3.35 14.24
C ALA A 67 3.26 2.41 14.11
N ARG A 68 4.50 2.91 14.21
CA ARG A 68 5.71 2.06 14.21
C ARG A 68 5.96 1.39 15.56
N ALA A 69 5.54 2.02 16.65
CA ALA A 69 5.74 1.50 18.00
C ALA A 69 4.69 0.45 18.40
N ASN A 70 3.53 0.42 17.73
CA ASN A 70 2.40 -0.43 18.07
C ASN A 70 1.92 -1.21 16.84
N LYS A 71 0.87 -2.02 17.02
CA LYS A 71 0.17 -2.60 15.88
C LYS A 71 -0.52 -1.50 15.08
N TRP A 72 -0.32 -1.52 13.77
CA TRP A 72 -0.92 -0.59 12.83
C TRP A 72 -1.65 -1.35 11.71
N ASN A 73 -2.89 -0.94 11.47
CA ASN A 73 -3.71 -1.41 10.37
C ASN A 73 -3.94 -0.28 9.37
N CYS A 74 -3.81 -0.57 8.09
CA CYS A 74 -4.13 0.39 7.05
C CYS A 74 -5.64 0.68 6.98
N ILE A 75 -5.99 1.74 6.25
CA ILE A 75 -7.38 2.20 6.03
C ILE A 75 -8.32 1.15 5.40
N LEU A 76 -7.77 0.09 4.81
CA LEU A 76 -8.55 -1.00 4.19
C LEU A 76 -8.80 -2.18 5.14
N CYS A 77 -8.07 -2.22 6.26
CA CYS A 77 -8.19 -3.25 7.30
C CYS A 77 -8.75 -2.68 8.61
N SER A 78 -9.21 -1.42 8.60
CA SER A 78 -9.86 -0.73 9.71
C SER A 78 -11.32 -1.15 9.88
#